data_AF-A0A7C7EP57-F1
#
_entry.id   AF-A0A7C7EP57-F1
#
_cell.length_a   1.000
_cell.length_b   1.000
_cell.length_c   1.000
_cell.angle_alpha   90.00
_cell.angle_beta   90.00
_cell.angle_gamma   90.00
#
_symmetry.space_group_name_H-M   'P 1'
#
loop_
_entity.id
_entity.type
_entity.pdbx_description
1 polymer ?
#
loop_
_entity_poly.entity_id
_entity_poly.type
_entity_poly.pdbx_seq_one_letter_code
_entity_poly.pdbx_strand_id
1 'polypeptide(L)'
;MTFFYVAAYKQVLLANGENYIVSSISLLIYVLSSLAKILLMYNGFNIVILQAVYCIVHCAQILMFTFVTKLKYPWLKQHKNPDMSVLSQRSAFMIHEFSSTVFSSTDAFVLSTFCNLMITSVYSVYNMVFVALNSLINSVNNGLNFILGHSYVKNDGNYETIHDAYDSLYIAIVFALFSVAYILICPFIKIYTAGITDIEYVDYKLPILFVIIQLLSCGRATSARLITIAGHARLTQLRSVLEAAINLI
;
A
#
# COMPACT_ATOMS: atom_id res chain seq x y z
N MET A 1 -4.57 -15.82 -3.61
CA MET A 1 -5.29 -16.68 -2.63
C MET A 1 -5.76 -15.90 -1.41
N THR A 2 -4.86 -15.26 -0.67
CA THR A 2 -5.21 -14.51 0.56
C THR A 2 -6.22 -13.39 0.32
N PHE A 3 -6.12 -12.63 -0.77
CA PHE A 3 -7.06 -11.56 -1.09
C PHE A 3 -8.52 -12.04 -1.18
N PHE A 4 -8.80 -13.10 -1.94
CA PHE A 4 -10.17 -13.58 -2.16
C PHE A 4 -10.87 -14.07 -0.88
N TYR A 5 -10.13 -14.70 0.04
CA TYR A 5 -10.72 -15.29 1.25
C TYR A 5 -10.59 -14.41 2.48
N VAL A 6 -9.49 -13.65 2.62
CA VAL A 6 -9.22 -12.83 3.80
C VAL A 6 -9.79 -11.42 3.67
N ALA A 7 -9.90 -10.85 2.47
CA ALA A 7 -10.34 -9.46 2.32
C ALA A 7 -11.73 -9.21 2.91
N ALA A 8 -12.69 -10.11 2.68
CA ALA A 8 -14.04 -9.98 3.24
C ALA A 8 -14.03 -10.02 4.78
N TYR A 9 -13.33 -11.00 5.38
CA TYR A 9 -13.21 -11.11 6.84
C TYR A 9 -12.46 -9.94 7.45
N LYS A 10 -11.37 -9.50 6.81
CA LYS A 10 -10.60 -8.32 7.22
C LYS A 10 -11.48 -7.07 7.19
N GLN A 11 -12.27 -6.86 6.13
CA GLN A 11 -13.16 -5.69 6.03
C GLN A 11 -14.23 -5.67 7.13
N VAL A 12 -14.79 -6.82 7.51
CA VAL A 12 -15.74 -6.90 8.64
C VAL A 12 -15.08 -6.46 9.96
N LEU A 13 -13.85 -6.94 10.22
CA LEU A 13 -13.08 -6.56 11.40
C LEU A 13 -12.72 -5.07 11.40
N LEU A 14 -12.31 -4.53 10.24
CA LEU A 14 -11.96 -3.12 10.07
C LEU A 14 -13.19 -2.21 10.27
N ALA A 15 -14.35 -2.59 9.72
CA ALA A 15 -15.60 -1.86 9.87
C ALA A 15 -16.07 -1.80 11.34
N ASN A 16 -15.76 -2.84 12.13
CA ASN A 16 -16.04 -2.88 13.55
C ASN A 16 -14.97 -2.18 14.42
N GLY A 17 -13.98 -1.51 13.80
CA GLY A 17 -12.89 -0.83 14.50
C GLY A 17 -11.81 -1.75 15.08
N GLU A 18 -11.85 -3.06 14.77
CA GLU A 18 -10.96 -4.07 15.35
C GLU A 18 -9.63 -4.19 14.60
N ASN A 19 -9.07 -3.04 14.23
CA ASN A 19 -7.77 -2.91 13.57
C ASN A 19 -6.67 -3.67 14.31
N TYR A 20 -6.75 -3.73 15.65
CA TYR A 20 -5.78 -4.43 16.49
C TYR A 20 -5.69 -5.93 16.17
N ILE A 21 -6.80 -6.61 15.87
CA ILE A 21 -6.80 -8.05 15.52
C ILE A 21 -6.09 -8.26 14.19
N VAL A 22 -6.43 -7.41 13.21
CA VAL A 22 -5.84 -7.44 11.87
C VAL A 22 -4.33 -7.20 11.95
N SER A 23 -3.91 -6.20 12.72
CA SER A 23 -2.50 -5.85 12.91
C SER A 23 -1.74 -6.95 13.66
N SER A 24 -2.29 -7.52 14.72
CA SER A 24 -1.65 -8.60 15.49
C SER A 24 -1.46 -9.87 14.67
N ILE A 25 -2.47 -10.30 13.89
CA ILE A 25 -2.33 -11.45 12.99
C ILE A 25 -1.27 -11.16 11.91
N SER A 26 -1.27 -9.96 11.35
CA SER A 26 -0.29 -9.57 10.33
C SER A 26 1.13 -9.54 10.89
N LEU A 27 1.32 -9.04 12.11
CA LEU A 27 2.60 -9.01 12.82
C LEU A 27 3.09 -10.43 13.11
N LEU A 28 2.23 -11.31 13.62
CA LEU A 28 2.57 -12.71 13.89
C LEU A 28 3.06 -13.40 12.62
N ILE A 29 2.34 -13.24 11.51
CA ILE A 29 2.73 -13.81 10.21
C ILE A 29 4.05 -13.22 9.71
N TYR A 30 4.26 -11.92 9.86
CA TYR A 30 5.52 -11.28 9.51
C TYR A 30 6.71 -11.85 10.31
N VAL A 31 6.57 -11.98 11.63
CA VAL A 31 7.58 -12.55 12.52
C VAL A 31 7.85 -14.01 12.17
N LEU A 32 6.80 -14.82 12.01
CA LEU A 32 6.92 -16.24 11.65
C LEU A 32 7.62 -16.41 10.29
N SER A 33 7.23 -15.62 9.29
CA SER A 33 7.83 -15.66 7.96
C SER A 33 9.30 -15.22 7.96
N SER A 34 9.64 -14.20 8.75
CA SER A 34 11.01 -13.69 8.88
C SER A 34 11.91 -14.70 9.59
N LEU A 35 11.44 -15.29 10.69
CA LEU A 35 12.15 -16.35 11.39
C LEU A 35 12.35 -17.58 10.51
N ALA A 36 11.32 -18.00 9.77
CA ALA A 36 11.42 -19.11 8.83
C ALA A 36 12.48 -18.83 7.74
N LYS A 37 12.50 -17.61 7.18
CA LYS A 37 13.52 -17.22 6.19
C LYS A 37 14.93 -17.26 6.77
N ILE A 38 15.14 -16.70 7.97
CA ILE A 38 16.45 -16.69 8.64
C ILE A 38 16.94 -18.12 8.91
N LEU A 39 16.08 -18.97 9.46
CA LEU A 39 16.42 -20.37 9.75
C LEU A 39 16.76 -21.13 8.47
N LEU A 40 15.97 -20.99 7.41
CA LEU A 40 16.21 -21.69 6.15
C LEU A 40 17.47 -21.19 5.43
N MET A 41 17.74 -19.88 5.48
CA MET A 41 18.97 -19.32 4.93
C MET A 41 20.21 -19.80 5.68
N TYR A 42 20.17 -19.85 7.02
CA TYR A 42 21.28 -20.35 7.83
C TYR A 42 21.62 -21.81 7.52
N ASN A 43 20.60 -22.62 7.22
CA ASN A 43 20.78 -24.02 6.84
C ASN A 43 21.16 -24.22 5.36
N GLY A 44 21.38 -23.14 4.59
CA GLY A 44 21.83 -23.22 3.20
C GLY A 44 20.79 -23.74 2.20
N PHE A 45 19.50 -23.68 2.54
CA PHE A 45 18.44 -24.15 1.63
C PHE A 45 18.30 -23.25 0.39
N ASN A 46 17.90 -23.87 -0.73
CA ASN A 46 17.65 -23.17 -1.98
C ASN A 46 16.48 -22.16 -1.85
N ILE A 47 16.54 -21.06 -2.60
CA ILE A 47 15.53 -20.00 -2.66
C ILE A 47 14.12 -20.53 -2.96
N VAL A 48 14.00 -21.64 -3.71
CA VAL A 48 12.71 -22.28 -4.01
C VAL A 48 12.02 -22.79 -2.74
N ILE A 49 12.78 -23.39 -1.81
CA ILE A 49 12.26 -23.90 -0.54
C ILE A 49 11.84 -22.73 0.35
N LEU A 50 12.61 -21.64 0.32
CA LEU A 50 12.26 -20.39 1.01
C LEU A 50 10.87 -19.89 0.58
N GLN A 51 10.62 -19.87 -0.73
CA GLN A 51 9.35 -19.41 -1.30
C GLN A 51 8.20 -20.36 -0.98
N ALA A 52 8.45 -21.67 -0.95
CA ALA A 52 7.46 -22.66 -0.57
C ALA A 52 7.01 -22.50 0.89
N VAL A 53 7.96 -22.33 1.82
CA VAL A 53 7.64 -22.11 3.24
C VAL A 53 6.92 -20.79 3.45
N TYR A 54 7.31 -19.74 2.72
CA TYR A 54 6.59 -18.46 2.73
C TYR A 54 5.13 -18.62 2.28
N CYS A 55 4.87 -19.43 1.25
CA CYS A 55 3.53 -19.75 0.80
C CYS A 55 2.71 -20.47 1.89
N ILE A 56 3.30 -21.47 2.56
CA ILE A 56 2.64 -22.23 3.64
C ILE A 56 2.26 -21.32 4.81
N VAL A 57 3.17 -20.43 5.24
CA VAL A 57 2.92 -19.46 6.31
C VAL A 57 1.73 -18.54 5.94
N HIS A 58 1.66 -18.09 4.68
CA HIS A 58 0.52 -17.29 4.21
C HIS A 58 -0.79 -18.09 4.06
N CYS A 59 -0.73 -19.39 3.78
CA CYS A 59 -1.91 -20.25 3.85
C CYS A 59 -2.44 -20.37 5.28
N ALA A 60 -1.55 -20.49 6.27
CA ALA A 60 -1.93 -20.50 7.68
C ALA A 60 -2.60 -19.19 8.13
N GLN A 61 -2.19 -18.05 7.57
CA GLN A 61 -2.84 -16.75 7.79
C GLN A 61 -4.34 -16.78 7.41
N ILE A 62 -4.68 -17.43 6.30
CA ILE A 62 -6.08 -17.54 5.83
C ILE A 62 -6.92 -18.30 6.86
N LEU A 63 -6.37 -19.38 7.42
CA LEU A 63 -7.04 -20.18 8.44
C LEU A 63 -7.23 -19.37 9.73
N MET A 64 -6.22 -18.63 10.18
CA MET A 64 -6.32 -17.77 11.36
C MET A 64 -7.43 -16.72 11.22
N PHE A 65 -7.47 -15.97 10.12
CA PHE A 65 -8.52 -14.97 9.89
C PHE A 65 -9.92 -15.60 9.83
N THR A 66 -10.04 -16.74 9.16
CA THR A 66 -11.33 -17.45 9.05
C THR A 66 -11.81 -17.93 10.41
N PHE A 67 -10.91 -18.48 11.24
CA PHE A 67 -11.23 -18.99 12.57
C PHE A 67 -11.66 -17.87 13.52
N VAL A 68 -10.86 -16.80 13.63
CA VAL A 68 -11.15 -15.66 14.50
C VAL A 68 -12.47 -15.00 14.13
N THR A 69 -12.72 -14.80 12.84
CA THR A 69 -13.95 -14.13 12.39
C THR A 69 -15.19 -15.00 12.60
N LYS A 70 -15.09 -16.32 12.38
CA LYS A 70 -16.21 -17.25 12.66
C LYS A 70 -16.53 -17.39 14.14
N LEU A 71 -15.50 -17.35 15.00
CA LEU A 71 -15.69 -17.43 16.45
C LEU A 71 -16.36 -16.15 16.99
N LYS A 72 -15.91 -14.98 16.52
CA LYS A 72 -16.37 -13.68 17.01
C LYS A 72 -17.70 -13.23 16.42
N TYR A 73 -18.01 -13.63 15.18
CA TYR A 73 -19.24 -13.28 14.49
C TYR A 73 -20.05 -14.51 14.06
N PRO A 74 -20.67 -15.26 15.00
CA PRO A 74 -21.51 -16.41 14.65
C PRO A 74 -22.71 -16.04 13.77
N TRP A 75 -23.21 -14.81 13.89
CA TRP A 75 -24.34 -14.27 13.11
C TRP A 75 -24.02 -14.09 11.62
N LEU A 76 -22.74 -14.01 11.24
CA LEU A 76 -22.34 -13.97 9.82
C LEU A 76 -22.76 -15.23 9.07
N LYS A 77 -22.95 -16.34 9.80
CA LYS A 77 -23.39 -17.64 9.28
C LYS A 77 -24.90 -17.68 8.96
N GLN A 78 -25.68 -16.74 9.48
CA GLN A 78 -27.15 -16.70 9.34
C GLN A 78 -27.62 -15.98 8.08
N HIS A 79 -26.80 -15.12 7.47
CA HIS A 79 -27.12 -14.42 6.22
C HIS A 79 -26.67 -15.25 5.01
N LYS A 80 -27.53 -16.18 4.56
CA LYS A 80 -27.25 -17.09 3.43
C LYS A 80 -27.31 -16.45 2.04
N ASN A 81 -28.01 -15.33 1.89
CA ASN A 81 -28.19 -14.63 0.61
C ASN A 81 -27.63 -13.21 0.69
N PRO A 82 -26.32 -13.02 0.46
CA PRO A 82 -25.74 -11.69 0.36
C PRO A 82 -26.30 -10.98 -0.88
N ASP A 83 -26.74 -9.73 -0.70
CA ASP A 83 -27.12 -8.87 -1.82
C ASP A 83 -25.88 -8.47 -2.63
N MET A 84 -25.68 -9.15 -3.76
CA MET A 84 -24.54 -8.92 -4.65
C MET A 84 -24.65 -7.63 -5.45
N SER A 85 -25.80 -6.93 -5.41
CA SER A 85 -25.97 -5.64 -6.10
C SER A 85 -25.00 -4.57 -5.58
N VAL A 86 -24.70 -4.60 -4.29
CA VAL A 86 -23.70 -3.73 -3.63
C VAL A 86 -22.27 -4.02 -4.12
N LEU A 87 -22.01 -5.26 -4.57
CA LEU A 87 -20.73 -5.70 -5.11
C LEU A 87 -20.63 -5.55 -6.64
N SER A 88 -21.62 -4.93 -7.29
CA SER A 88 -21.65 -4.73 -8.75
C SER A 88 -20.42 -3.97 -9.27
N GLN A 89 -19.80 -3.13 -8.44
CA GLN A 89 -18.59 -2.37 -8.77
C GLN A 89 -17.28 -3.13 -8.47
N ARG A 90 -17.31 -4.39 -8.00
CA ARG A 90 -16.07 -5.12 -7.65
C ARG A 90 -15.08 -5.25 -8.80
N SER A 91 -15.59 -5.47 -10.02
CA SER A 91 -14.75 -5.58 -11.22
C SER A 91 -14.05 -4.27 -11.50
N ALA A 92 -14.70 -3.15 -11.18
CA ALA A 92 -14.13 -1.83 -11.33
C ALA A 92 -12.94 -1.59 -10.40
N PHE A 93 -13.09 -1.96 -9.11
CA PHE A 93 -11.99 -1.89 -8.14
C PHE A 93 -10.84 -2.84 -8.49
N MET A 94 -11.14 -4.05 -8.98
CA MET A 94 -10.10 -4.97 -9.44
C MET A 94 -9.31 -4.41 -10.63
N ILE A 95 -9.99 -3.76 -11.58
CA ILE A 95 -9.33 -3.09 -12.72
C ILE A 95 -8.46 -1.93 -12.24
N HIS A 96 -8.91 -1.13 -11.27
CA HIS A 96 -8.09 -0.07 -10.69
C HIS A 96 -6.83 -0.61 -10.02
N GLU A 97 -6.95 -1.67 -9.21
CA GLU A 97 -5.81 -2.26 -8.52
C GLU A 97 -4.82 -2.88 -9.51
N PHE A 98 -5.34 -3.57 -10.53
CA PHE A 98 -4.51 -4.14 -11.58
C PHE A 98 -3.80 -3.05 -12.38
N SER A 99 -4.52 -1.99 -12.78
CA SER A 99 -3.94 -0.86 -13.52
C SER A 99 -2.88 -0.13 -12.70
N SER A 100 -3.13 0.05 -11.38
CA SER A 100 -2.16 0.64 -10.45
C SER A 100 -0.91 -0.22 -10.30
N THR A 101 -1.08 -1.55 -10.21
CA THR A 101 0.03 -2.51 -10.09
C THR A 101 0.87 -2.53 -11.36
N VAL A 102 0.21 -2.55 -12.53
CA VAL A 102 0.88 -2.46 -13.83
C VAL A 102 1.63 -1.14 -13.91
N PHE A 103 0.98 0.00 -13.67
CA PHE A 103 1.63 1.33 -13.68
C PHE A 103 2.87 1.38 -12.80
N SER A 104 2.77 0.91 -11.55
CA SER A 104 3.89 0.91 -10.61
C SER A 104 5.04 -0.02 -11.02
N SER A 105 4.79 -1.01 -11.89
CA SER A 105 5.81 -1.97 -12.35
C SER A 105 6.32 -1.64 -13.77
N THR A 106 5.51 -0.94 -14.56
CA THR A 106 5.82 -0.54 -15.94
C THR A 106 7.06 0.34 -15.98
N ASP A 107 7.23 1.28 -15.04
CA ASP A 107 8.43 2.13 -14.99
C ASP A 107 9.71 1.28 -14.98
N ALA A 108 9.80 0.29 -14.10
CA ALA A 108 10.97 -0.59 -14.01
C ALA A 108 11.13 -1.48 -15.25
N PHE A 109 10.03 -1.93 -15.85
CA PHE A 109 10.05 -2.76 -17.05
C PHE A 109 10.49 -1.98 -18.30
N VAL A 110 9.97 -0.75 -18.48
CA VAL A 110 10.33 0.15 -19.58
C VAL A 110 11.81 0.55 -19.45
N LEU A 111 12.26 0.98 -18.27
CA LEU A 111 13.68 1.28 -18.06
C LEU A 111 14.59 0.06 -18.31
N SER A 112 14.17 -1.14 -17.88
CA SER A 112 14.97 -2.36 -18.10
C SER A 112 15.07 -2.73 -19.58
N THR A 113 14.00 -2.51 -20.35
CA THR A 113 13.93 -2.93 -21.75
C THR A 113 14.59 -1.91 -22.68
N PHE A 114 14.46 -0.62 -22.39
CA PHE A 114 14.93 0.46 -23.27
C PHE A 114 16.24 1.12 -22.82
N CYS A 115 16.52 1.19 -21.52
CA CYS A 115 17.62 2.03 -20.98
C CYS A 115 18.80 1.25 -20.37
N ASN A 116 18.64 -0.05 -20.05
CA ASN A 116 19.61 -0.99 -19.42
C ASN A 116 19.30 -1.31 -17.94
N LEU A 117 19.69 -2.52 -17.51
CA LEU A 117 19.52 -3.04 -16.15
C LEU A 117 20.21 -2.18 -15.09
N MET A 118 21.35 -1.57 -15.43
CA MET A 118 22.08 -0.67 -14.51
C MET A 118 21.27 0.58 -14.14
N ILE A 119 20.62 1.23 -15.11
CA ILE A 119 19.78 2.41 -14.86
C ILE A 119 18.52 2.02 -14.07
N THR A 120 17.98 0.83 -14.33
CA THR A 120 16.85 0.27 -13.57
C THR A 120 17.22 0.01 -12.10
N SER A 121 18.46 -0.44 -11.84
CA SER A 121 18.99 -0.59 -10.48
C SER A 121 19.06 0.75 -9.75
N VAL A 122 19.59 1.80 -10.41
CA VAL A 122 19.60 3.17 -9.85
C VAL A 122 18.17 3.59 -9.48
N TYR A 123 17.23 3.52 -10.42
CA TYR A 123 15.81 3.86 -10.17
C TYR A 123 15.21 3.09 -8.99
N SER A 124 15.49 1.79 -8.89
CA SER A 124 14.97 0.93 -7.83
C SER A 124 15.46 1.34 -6.43
N VAL A 125 16.71 1.79 -6.31
CA VAL A 125 17.27 2.29 -5.04
C VAL A 125 16.58 3.58 -4.60
N TYR A 126 16.37 4.53 -5.53
CA TYR A 126 15.60 5.75 -5.22
C TYR A 126 14.16 5.39 -4.83
N ASN A 127 13.49 4.55 -5.63
CA ASN A 127 12.11 4.14 -5.40
C ASN A 127 11.93 3.46 -4.03
N MET A 128 12.90 2.65 -3.58
CA MET A 128 12.86 2.00 -2.26
C MET A 128 12.66 3.03 -1.12
N VAL A 129 13.37 4.16 -1.18
CA VAL A 129 13.26 5.22 -0.17
C VAL A 129 11.85 5.82 -0.17
N PHE A 130 11.31 6.16 -1.34
CA PHE A 130 9.98 6.76 -1.46
C PHE A 130 8.86 5.77 -1.06
N VAL A 131 8.99 4.49 -1.38
CA VAL A 131 8.05 3.45 -0.94
C VAL A 131 8.02 3.32 0.59
N ALA A 132 9.19 3.39 1.25
CA ALA A 132 9.27 3.38 2.70
C ALA A 132 8.61 4.61 3.33
N LEU A 133 8.86 5.81 2.78
CA LEU A 133 8.24 7.06 3.23
C LEU A 133 6.72 7.04 3.07
N ASN A 134 6.21 6.53 1.94
CA ASN A 134 4.78 6.34 1.72
C ASN A 134 4.14 5.41 2.74
N SER A 135 4.84 4.34 3.12
CA SER A 135 4.36 3.40 4.12
C SER A 135 4.23 4.07 5.50
N LEU A 136 5.16 4.97 5.84
CA LEU A 136 5.10 5.78 7.05
C LEU A 136 3.90 6.74 7.02
N ILE A 137 3.71 7.48 5.93
CA ILE A 137 2.56 8.38 5.72
C ILE A 137 1.23 7.61 5.85
N ASN A 138 1.14 6.43 5.21
CA ASN A 138 -0.05 5.59 5.27
C ASN A 138 -0.34 5.05 6.68
N SER A 139 0.70 4.76 7.46
CA SER A 139 0.53 4.31 8.85
C SER A 139 -0.06 5.41 9.73
N VAL A 140 0.43 6.65 9.59
CA VAL A 140 -0.12 7.82 10.28
C VAL A 140 -1.58 8.06 9.86
N ASN A 141 -1.86 7.99 8.56
CA ASN A 141 -3.21 8.12 8.01
C ASN A 141 -4.21 7.10 8.59
N ASN A 142 -3.81 5.83 8.69
CA ASN A 142 -4.69 4.78 9.20
C ASN A 142 -5.08 5.02 10.67
N GLY A 143 -4.16 5.56 11.49
CA GLY A 143 -4.48 5.95 12.86
C GLY A 143 -5.50 7.10 12.93
N LEU A 144 -5.41 8.05 12.01
CA LEU A 144 -6.27 9.24 11.98
C LEU A 144 -7.65 8.98 11.35
N ASN A 145 -7.75 8.08 10.35
CA ASN A 145 -9.01 7.65 9.75
C ASN A 145 -10.01 7.10 10.78
N PHE A 146 -9.51 6.42 11.82
CA PHE A 146 -10.35 5.92 12.92
C PHE A 146 -11.01 7.07 13.70
N ILE A 147 -10.26 8.15 13.96
CA ILE A 147 -10.75 9.34 14.68
C ILE A 147 -11.83 10.05 13.85
N LEU A 148 -11.60 10.20 12.54
CA LEU A 148 -12.58 10.80 11.61
C LEU A 148 -13.87 9.97 11.52
N GLY A 149 -13.76 8.64 11.42
CA GLY A 149 -14.92 7.75 11.37
C GLY A 149 -15.76 7.81 12.64
N HIS A 150 -15.12 7.89 13.80
CA HIS A 150 -15.82 8.05 15.08
C HIS A 150 -16.48 9.43 15.22
N SER A 151 -15.80 10.50 14.80
CA SER A 151 -16.33 11.87 14.82
C SER A 151 -17.53 12.04 13.89
N TYR A 152 -17.55 11.36 12.74
CA TYR A 152 -18.67 11.39 11.80
C TYR A 152 -19.93 10.73 12.38
N VAL A 153 -19.79 9.55 13.00
CA VAL A 153 -20.91 8.81 13.60
C VAL A 153 -21.52 9.56 14.79
N LYS A 154 -20.70 10.34 15.51
CA LYS A 154 -21.15 11.09 16.69
C LYS A 154 -22.02 12.30 16.35
N ASN A 155 -22.05 12.74 15.09
CA ASN A 155 -22.91 13.81 14.56
C ASN A 155 -22.85 15.12 15.39
N ASP A 156 -21.67 15.44 15.91
CA ASP A 156 -21.38 16.77 16.46
C ASP A 156 -21.09 17.69 15.26
N GLY A 157 -21.76 18.84 15.15
CA GLY A 157 -21.60 19.82 14.05
C GLY A 157 -20.19 20.43 13.86
N ASN A 158 -19.15 19.82 14.45
CA ASN A 158 -17.73 20.15 14.35
C ASN A 158 -16.96 19.24 13.36
N TYR A 159 -17.64 18.35 12.64
CA TYR A 159 -16.98 17.44 11.69
C TYR A 159 -16.18 18.20 10.62
N GLU A 160 -16.74 19.27 10.04
CA GLU A 160 -16.07 20.08 9.01
C GLU A 160 -14.76 20.68 9.53
N THR A 161 -14.77 21.27 10.72
CA THR A 161 -13.57 21.85 11.35
C THR A 161 -12.50 20.80 11.67
N ILE A 162 -12.91 19.62 12.14
CA ILE A 162 -11.99 18.51 12.42
C ILE A 162 -11.40 17.95 11.12
N HIS A 163 -12.21 17.87 10.06
CA HIS A 163 -11.79 17.40 8.76
C HIS A 163 -10.79 18.36 8.10
N ASP A 164 -11.06 19.66 8.11
CA ASP A 164 -10.16 20.66 7.53
C ASP A 164 -8.83 20.76 8.29
N ALA A 165 -8.87 20.68 9.62
CA ALA A 165 -7.66 20.61 10.43
C ALA A 165 -6.85 19.35 10.12
N TYR A 166 -7.51 18.21 9.90
CA TYR A 166 -6.86 16.96 9.50
C TYR A 166 -6.21 17.06 8.12
N ASP A 167 -6.91 17.60 7.12
CA ASP A 167 -6.38 17.69 5.75
C ASP A 167 -5.17 18.63 5.68
N SER A 168 -5.25 19.78 6.36
CA SER A 168 -4.14 20.72 6.49
C SER A 168 -2.92 20.09 7.19
N LEU A 169 -3.14 19.39 8.30
CA LEU A 169 -2.07 18.71 9.04
C LEU A 169 -1.48 17.55 8.22
N TYR A 170 -2.29 16.82 7.47
CA TYR A 170 -1.85 15.76 6.58
C TYR A 170 -0.93 16.30 5.48
N ILE A 171 -1.36 17.35 4.77
CA ILE A 171 -0.57 17.98 3.71
C ILE A 171 0.74 18.54 4.28
N ALA A 172 0.70 19.17 5.46
CA ALA A 172 1.89 19.70 6.13
C ALA A 172 2.91 18.60 6.48
N ILE A 173 2.46 17.47 7.03
CA ILE A 173 3.33 16.33 7.34
C ILE A 173 3.93 15.74 6.07
N VAL A 174 3.11 15.52 5.04
CA VAL A 174 3.55 14.99 3.75
C VAL A 174 4.63 15.89 3.13
N PHE A 175 4.40 17.20 3.11
CA PHE A 175 5.34 18.16 2.57
C PHE A 175 6.65 18.21 3.36
N ALA A 176 6.57 18.24 4.70
CA ALA A 176 7.75 18.23 5.56
C ALA A 176 8.59 16.96 5.36
N LEU A 177 7.94 15.79 5.31
CA LEU A 177 8.60 14.49 5.14
C LEU A 177 9.32 14.40 3.79
N PHE A 178 8.68 14.81 2.69
CA PHE A 178 9.31 14.78 1.37
C PHE A 178 10.40 15.85 1.20
N SER A 179 10.28 16.99 1.88
CA SER A 179 11.35 18.00 1.92
C SER A 179 12.60 17.46 2.61
N VAL A 180 12.44 16.77 3.74
CA VAL A 180 13.55 16.11 4.43
C VAL A 180 14.14 14.98 3.59
N ALA A 181 13.28 14.18 2.95
CA ALA A 181 13.72 13.11 2.05
C ALA A 181 14.55 13.65 0.88
N TYR A 182 14.14 14.77 0.28
CA TYR A 182 14.88 15.42 -0.80
C TYR A 182 16.31 15.81 -0.40
N ILE A 183 16.50 16.34 0.80
CA ILE A 183 17.82 16.73 1.31
C ILE A 183 18.67 15.48 1.61
N LEU A 184 18.06 14.44 2.18
CA LEU A 184 18.77 13.26 2.68
C LEU A 184 18.98 12.14 1.65
N ILE A 185 18.29 12.17 0.51
CA ILE A 185 18.39 11.07 -0.46
C ILE A 185 19.77 10.99 -1.12
N CYS A 186 20.37 12.13 -1.47
CA CYS A 186 21.73 12.17 -2.01
C CYS A 186 22.79 11.58 -1.06
N PRO A 187 22.87 11.98 0.23
CA PRO A 187 23.82 11.35 1.16
C PRO A 187 23.45 9.90 1.47
N PHE A 188 22.17 9.53 1.53
CA PHE A 188 21.74 8.16 1.74
C PHE A 188 22.24 7.24 0.62
N ILE A 189 22.08 7.66 -0.64
CA ILE A 189 22.48 6.84 -1.80
C ILE A 189 23.99 6.68 -1.84
N LYS A 190 24.76 7.74 -1.57
CA LYS A 190 26.23 7.65 -1.45
C LYS A 190 26.68 6.59 -0.44
N ILE A 191 25.98 6.47 0.69
CA ILE A 191 26.27 5.45 1.71
C ILE A 191 25.80 4.07 1.25
N TYR A 192 24.60 3.98 0.69
CA TYR A 192 23.98 2.70 0.29
C TYR A 192 24.72 2.03 -0.86
N THR A 193 25.28 2.82 -1.78
CA THR A 193 26.04 2.33 -2.95
C THR A 193 27.55 2.38 -2.71
N ALA A 194 28.00 2.58 -1.46
CA ALA A 194 29.41 2.58 -1.13
C ALA A 194 30.03 1.21 -1.41
N GLY A 195 30.95 1.15 -2.37
CA GLY A 195 31.61 -0.08 -2.83
C GLY A 195 31.11 -0.63 -4.16
N ILE A 196 30.10 -0.01 -4.78
CA ILE A 196 29.65 -0.34 -6.13
C ILE A 196 30.27 0.65 -7.12
N THR A 197 31.07 0.16 -8.07
CA THR A 197 31.78 0.99 -9.06
C THR A 197 31.17 0.93 -10.47
N ASP A 198 30.08 0.19 -10.65
CA ASP A 198 29.56 -0.16 -11.97
C ASP A 198 28.86 1.01 -12.67
N ILE A 199 28.27 1.94 -11.91
CA ILE A 199 27.62 3.15 -12.43
C ILE A 199 27.61 4.26 -11.38
N GLU A 200 27.58 5.53 -11.82
CA GLU A 200 27.39 6.67 -10.93
C GLU A 200 25.92 6.74 -10.49
N TYR A 201 25.64 6.33 -9.25
CA TYR A 201 24.29 6.30 -8.67
C TYR A 201 23.76 7.68 -8.21
N VAL A 202 24.63 8.69 -8.15
CA VAL A 202 24.28 10.02 -7.65
C VAL A 202 23.79 10.87 -8.82
N ASP A 203 22.48 10.95 -8.98
CA ASP A 203 21.83 11.85 -9.93
C ASP A 203 21.06 12.92 -9.15
N TYR A 204 21.34 14.19 -9.42
CA TYR A 204 20.72 15.32 -8.73
C TYR A 204 19.34 15.71 -9.29
N LYS A 205 19.01 15.30 -10.52
CA LYS A 205 17.72 15.61 -11.18
C LYS A 205 16.65 14.58 -10.83
N LEU A 206 17.05 13.32 -10.70
CA LEU A 206 16.20 12.17 -10.38
C LEU A 206 15.39 12.35 -9.07
N PRO A 207 15.97 12.76 -7.93
CA PRO A 207 15.21 12.93 -6.69
C PRO A 207 14.20 14.09 -6.74
N ILE A 208 14.42 15.12 -7.56
CA ILE A 208 13.42 16.19 -7.77
C ILE A 208 12.16 15.60 -8.42
N LEU A 209 12.32 14.78 -9.46
CA LEU A 209 11.22 14.14 -10.17
C LEU A 209 10.41 13.23 -9.24
N PHE A 210 11.09 12.40 -8.43
CA PHE A 210 10.42 11.53 -7.47
C PHE A 210 9.60 12.31 -6.43
N VAL A 211 10.16 13.40 -5.88
CA VAL A 211 9.46 14.23 -4.89
C VAL A 211 8.21 14.88 -5.49
N ILE A 212 8.31 15.40 -6.72
CA ILE A 212 7.18 16.01 -7.42
C ILE A 212 6.09 14.96 -7.67
N ILE A 213 6.44 13.81 -8.25
CA ILE A 213 5.49 12.71 -8.50
C ILE A 213 4.79 12.29 -7.21
N GLN A 214 5.54 12.23 -6.11
CA GLN A 214 5.00 11.78 -4.85
C GLN A 214 4.07 12.79 -4.19
N LEU A 215 4.36 14.09 -4.30
CA LEU A 215 3.45 15.16 -3.88
C LEU A 215 2.15 15.15 -4.71
N LEU A 216 2.26 14.98 -6.03
CA LEU A 216 1.08 14.83 -6.91
C LEU A 216 0.27 13.59 -6.54
N SER A 217 0.92 12.46 -6.25
CA SER A 217 0.28 11.21 -5.86
C SER A 217 -0.47 11.35 -4.52
N CYS A 218 0.13 12.01 -3.53
CA CYS A 218 -0.53 12.30 -2.26
C CYS A 218 -1.74 13.23 -2.42
N GLY A 219 -1.64 14.28 -3.25
CA GLY A 219 -2.78 15.16 -3.57
C GLY A 219 -3.91 14.44 -4.33
N ARG A 220 -3.57 13.43 -5.13
CA ARG A 220 -4.57 12.55 -5.75
C ARG A 220 -5.21 11.59 -4.76
N ALA A 221 -4.46 11.09 -3.78
CA ALA A 221 -4.96 10.12 -2.82
C ALA A 221 -6.11 10.69 -1.95
N THR A 222 -6.03 11.96 -1.55
CA THR A 222 -7.11 12.67 -0.83
C THR A 222 -8.35 12.80 -1.71
N SER A 223 -8.19 13.22 -2.96
CA SER A 223 -9.28 13.33 -3.95
C SER A 223 -9.94 11.97 -4.26
N ALA A 224 -9.14 10.91 -4.39
CA ALA A 224 -9.62 9.54 -4.66
C ALA A 224 -10.40 8.96 -3.48
N ARG A 225 -10.00 9.27 -2.23
CA ARG A 225 -10.75 8.89 -1.02
C ARG A 225 -12.12 9.57 -0.99
N LEU A 226 -12.20 10.85 -1.32
CA LEU A 226 -13.47 11.58 -1.40
C LEU A 226 -14.44 10.95 -2.42
N ILE A 227 -13.94 10.58 -3.60
CA ILE A 227 -14.73 9.93 -4.66
C ILE A 227 -15.20 8.52 -4.26
N THR A 228 -14.35 7.78 -3.54
CA THR A 228 -14.68 6.45 -3.02
C THR A 228 -15.78 6.52 -1.96
N ILE A 229 -15.72 7.53 -1.09
CA ILE A 229 -16.73 7.78 -0.04
C ILE A 229 -18.05 8.26 -0.66
N ALA A 230 -18.00 9.08 -1.72
CA ALA A 230 -19.18 9.57 -2.43
C ALA A 230 -19.86 8.51 -3.35
N GLY A 231 -19.35 7.28 -3.43
CA GLY A 231 -19.95 6.19 -4.22
C GLY A 231 -19.82 6.33 -5.74
N HIS A 232 -18.98 7.25 -6.23
CA HIS A 232 -18.81 7.56 -7.66
C HIS A 232 -17.62 6.83 -8.32
N ALA A 233 -17.18 5.70 -7.76
CA ALA A 233 -15.99 4.97 -8.22
C ALA A 233 -16.04 4.57 -9.72
N ARG A 234 -17.24 4.41 -10.29
CA ARG A 234 -17.44 4.04 -11.69
C ARG A 234 -17.05 5.15 -12.69
N LEU A 235 -17.12 6.42 -12.30
CA LEU A 235 -16.80 7.56 -13.19
C LEU A 235 -15.30 7.85 -13.30
N THR A 236 -14.50 7.36 -12.35
CA THR A 236 -13.03 7.57 -12.32
C THR A 236 -12.22 6.49 -13.03
N GLN A 237 -12.84 5.37 -13.41
CA GLN A 237 -12.15 4.25 -14.06
C GLN A 237 -11.46 4.64 -15.37
N LEU A 238 -12.17 5.39 -16.21
CA LEU A 238 -11.65 5.84 -17.50
C LEU A 238 -10.41 6.71 -17.35
N ARG A 239 -10.33 7.53 -16.30
CA ARG A 239 -9.16 8.38 -16.04
C ARG A 239 -7.94 7.55 -15.64
N SER A 240 -8.10 6.57 -14.75
CA SER A 240 -6.99 5.68 -14.37
C SER A 240 -6.52 4.78 -15.52
N VAL A 241 -7.43 4.31 -16.38
CA VAL A 241 -7.08 3.51 -17.55
C VAL A 241 -6.35 4.37 -18.60
N LEU A 242 -6.78 5.61 -18.82
CA LEU A 242 -6.11 6.53 -19.73
C LEU A 242 -4.71 6.92 -19.22
N GLU A 243 -4.54 7.18 -17.93
CA GLU A 243 -3.22 7.45 -17.35
C GLU A 243 -2.28 6.24 -17.45
N ALA A 244 -2.80 5.02 -17.24
CA ALA A 244 -2.03 3.80 -17.44
C ALA A 244 -1.66 3.57 -18.91
N ALA A 245 -2.56 3.88 -19.84
CA ALA A 245 -2.30 3.79 -21.27
C ALA A 245 -1.27 4.83 -21.74
N ILE A 246 -1.32 6.06 -21.20
CA ILE A 246 -0.35 7.12 -21.51
C ILE A 246 1.04 6.77 -20.97
N ASN A 247 1.15 6.15 -19.79
CA ASN A 247 2.44 5.74 -19.25
C ASN A 247 3.07 4.55 -20.02
N LEU A 248 2.24 3.70 -20.64
CA LEU A 248 2.69 2.58 -21.46
C LEU A 248 3.24 2.96 -22.86
N ILE A 249 2.97 4.19 -23.34
CA ILE A 249 3.41 4.72 -24.65
C ILE A 249 4.66 5.57 -24.45
#